data_AF-A0A9E0CRE3-F1
#
_entry.id   AF-A0A9E0CRE3-F1
#
_cell.length_a   1.000
_cell.length_b   1.000
_cell.length_c   1.000
_cell.angle_alpha   90.00
_cell.angle_beta   90.00
_cell.angle_gamma   90.00
#
_symmetry.space_group_name_H-M   'P 1'
#
loop_
_entity.id
_entity.type
_entity.pdbx_description
1 polymer ?
#
loop_
_entity_poly.entity_id
_entity_poly.type
_entity_poly.pdbx_seq_one_letter_code
_entity_poly.pdbx_strand_id
1 'polypeptide(L)'
;MTSWTREALTHETMVRQGLSSRRPVGVTDAVRSVLALQAQEPAAPYLALWNRIDDFDPSDLDRALADGAIVKASLFRFTLHAVDANDIPWARAAMQSRARDAGYHGILDDAGLTAE
;
A
#
# COMPACT_ATOMS: atom_id res chain seq x y z
N MET A 1 -18.63 25.89 -5.84
CA MET A 1 -18.23 24.47 -5.85
C MET A 1 -17.53 24.22 -7.18
N THR A 2 -16.25 23.85 -7.16
CA THR A 2 -15.51 23.55 -8.40
C THR A 2 -16.00 22.22 -8.96
N SER A 3 -16.58 22.22 -10.15
CA SER A 3 -16.99 20.99 -10.84
C SER A 3 -15.80 20.41 -11.58
N TRP A 4 -15.57 19.10 -11.45
CA TRP A 4 -14.50 18.37 -12.13
C TRP A 4 -15.11 17.47 -13.20
N THR A 5 -14.54 17.46 -14.40
CA THR A 5 -14.88 16.44 -15.41
C THR A 5 -14.27 15.10 -15.02
N ARG A 6 -14.79 14.00 -15.58
CA ARG A 6 -14.24 12.66 -15.37
C ARG A 6 -12.78 12.58 -15.81
N GLU A 7 -12.47 13.20 -16.94
CA GLU A 7 -11.13 13.23 -17.53
C GLU A 7 -10.15 13.95 -16.61
N ALA A 8 -10.55 15.11 -16.07
CA ALA A 8 -9.74 15.86 -15.12
C ALA A 8 -9.50 15.07 -13.82
N LEU A 9 -10.54 14.39 -13.31
CA LEU A 9 -10.41 13.55 -12.11
C LEU A 9 -9.51 12.34 -12.34
N THR A 10 -9.63 11.66 -13.48
CA THR A 10 -8.77 10.53 -13.85
C THR A 10 -7.32 10.97 -13.97
N HIS A 11 -7.07 12.09 -14.67
CA HIS A 11 -5.73 12.65 -14.81
C HIS A 11 -5.12 12.99 -13.44
N GLU A 12 -5.85 13.70 -12.58
CA GLU A 12 -5.40 14.02 -11.22
C GLU A 12 -5.14 12.77 -10.38
N THR A 13 -5.95 11.73 -10.54
CA THR A 13 -5.74 10.44 -9.86
C THR A 13 -4.43 9.81 -10.32
N MET A 14 -4.14 9.81 -11.63
CA MET A 14 -2.88 9.31 -12.16
C MET A 14 -1.68 10.13 -11.65
N VAL A 15 -1.80 11.45 -11.58
CA VAL A 15 -0.75 12.34 -11.04
C VAL A 15 -0.46 11.98 -9.57
N ARG A 16 -1.50 11.90 -8.73
CA ARG A 16 -1.35 11.58 -7.29
C ARG A 16 -0.78 10.20 -7.05
N GLN A 17 -1.10 9.23 -7.92
CA GLN A 17 -0.58 7.87 -7.85
C GLN A 17 0.81 7.70 -8.47
N GLY A 18 1.41 8.76 -9.02
CA GLY A 18 2.71 8.70 -9.69
C GLY A 18 2.70 7.91 -11.00
N LEU A 19 1.56 7.85 -11.69
CA LEU A 19 1.37 7.12 -12.95
C LEU A 19 1.33 8.03 -14.19
N SER A 20 1.23 9.35 -14.00
CA SER A 20 1.35 10.31 -15.10
C SER A 20 2.81 10.50 -15.52
N SER A 21 3.73 10.50 -14.55
CA SER A 21 5.17 10.43 -14.74
C SER A 21 5.80 9.74 -13.54
N ARG A 22 6.95 9.09 -13.76
CA ARG A 22 7.82 8.64 -12.68
C ARG A 22 8.37 9.87 -11.94
N ARG A 23 8.70 9.71 -10.65
CA ARG A 23 9.06 10.80 -9.73
C ARG A 23 10.36 10.48 -8.99
N PRO A 24 11.19 11.48 -8.65
CA PRO A 24 12.44 11.27 -7.91
C PRO A 24 12.15 11.18 -6.40
N VAL A 25 11.52 10.07 -5.99
CA VAL A 25 11.11 9.81 -4.60
C VAL A 25 11.61 8.45 -4.13
N GLY A 26 11.83 8.31 -2.82
CA GLY A 26 12.22 7.03 -2.23
C GLY A 26 11.09 6.00 -2.23
N VAL A 27 11.44 4.73 -2.05
CA VAL A 27 10.50 3.60 -2.05
C VAL A 27 9.41 3.74 -0.99
N THR A 28 9.77 4.11 0.25
CA THR A 28 8.79 4.31 1.33
C THR A 28 7.80 5.43 1.03
N ASP A 29 8.28 6.57 0.52
CA ASP A 29 7.41 7.70 0.14
C ASP A 29 6.47 7.32 -1.01
N ALA A 30 6.95 6.56 -1.98
CA ALA A 30 6.13 6.08 -3.08
C ALA A 30 5.02 5.14 -2.59
N VAL A 31 5.31 4.18 -1.72
CA VAL A 31 4.31 3.30 -1.09
C VAL A 31 3.29 4.12 -0.30
N ARG A 32 3.77 5.03 0.57
CA ARG A 32 2.90 5.89 1.38
C ARG A 32 1.97 6.74 0.53
N SER A 33 2.44 7.24 -0.62
CA SER A 33 1.63 8.07 -1.52
C SER A 33 0.42 7.34 -2.13
N VAL A 34 0.45 6.00 -2.16
CA VAL A 34 -0.65 5.16 -2.66
C VAL A 34 -1.24 4.27 -1.55
N LEU A 35 -0.93 4.59 -0.30
CA LEU A 35 -1.26 3.84 0.92
C LEU A 35 -0.63 2.44 0.99
N ALA A 36 -0.92 1.57 0.02
CA ALA A 36 -0.43 0.21 0.01
C ALA A 36 -0.36 -0.36 -1.41
N LEU A 37 0.58 -1.28 -1.64
CA LEU A 37 0.74 -2.01 -2.89
C LEU A 37 0.35 -3.46 -2.69
N GLN A 38 -0.37 -4.05 -3.66
CA GLN A 38 -0.64 -5.48 -3.66
C GLN A 38 0.66 -6.27 -3.72
N ALA A 39 0.79 -7.28 -2.86
CA ALA A 39 2.02 -8.06 -2.67
C ALA A 39 1.76 -9.58 -2.64
N GLN A 40 0.57 -10.03 -3.05
CA GLN A 40 0.23 -11.45 -3.15
C GLN A 40 1.15 -12.18 -4.15
N GLU A 41 1.43 -11.52 -5.27
CA GLU A 41 2.50 -11.91 -6.19
C GLU A 41 3.81 -11.21 -5.79
N PRO A 42 4.92 -11.94 -5.58
CA PRO A 42 6.18 -11.36 -5.12
C PRO A 42 6.70 -10.20 -5.98
N ALA A 43 6.48 -10.27 -7.30
CA ALA A 43 6.93 -9.25 -8.26
C ALA A 43 6.06 -7.98 -8.28
N ALA A 44 4.82 -8.04 -7.79
CA ALA A 44 3.85 -6.95 -7.97
C ALA A 44 4.29 -5.61 -7.34
N PRO A 45 4.85 -5.56 -6.11
CA PRO A 45 5.35 -4.31 -5.54
C PRO A 45 6.49 -3.69 -6.35
N TYR A 46 7.42 -4.50 -6.87
CA TYR A 46 8.54 -4.02 -7.68
C TYR A 46 8.06 -3.42 -8.99
N LEU A 47 7.15 -4.09 -9.70
CA LEU A 47 6.55 -3.57 -10.94
C LEU A 47 5.76 -2.28 -10.67
N ALA A 48 5.04 -2.22 -9.56
CA ALA A 48 4.30 -1.03 -9.17
C ALA A 48 5.23 0.16 -8.89
N LEU A 49 6.35 -0.05 -8.19
CA LEU A 49 7.31 1.01 -7.87
C LEU A 49 8.15 1.42 -9.07
N TRP A 50 8.53 0.49 -9.93
CA TRP A 50 9.21 0.76 -11.20
C TRP A 50 8.44 1.74 -12.08
N ASN A 51 7.11 1.64 -12.11
CA ASN A 51 6.24 2.57 -12.85
C ASN A 51 6.08 3.95 -12.19
N ARG A 52 6.56 4.17 -10.96
CA ARG A 52 6.31 5.38 -10.15
C ARG A 52 7.55 6.16 -9.74
N ILE A 53 8.70 5.49 -9.63
CA ILE A 53 9.95 6.06 -9.11
C ILE A 53 10.96 6.19 -10.25
N ASP A 54 11.57 7.36 -10.41
CA ASP A 54 12.71 7.57 -11.32
C ASP A 54 13.93 6.77 -10.86
N ASP A 55 14.66 6.16 -11.79
CA ASP A 55 15.86 5.35 -11.51
C ASP A 55 15.66 4.27 -10.41
N PHE A 56 14.45 3.72 -10.32
CA PHE A 56 14.09 2.68 -9.35
C PHE A 56 15.08 1.50 -9.33
N ASP A 57 15.71 1.29 -8.18
CA ASP A 57 16.50 0.10 -7.86
C ASP A 57 15.67 -0.87 -6.99
N PRO A 58 15.42 -2.12 -7.45
CA PRO A 58 14.79 -3.16 -6.64
C PRO A 58 15.45 -3.37 -5.27
N SER A 59 16.76 -3.15 -5.14
CA SER A 59 17.50 -3.32 -3.89
C SER A 59 17.03 -2.37 -2.78
N ASP A 60 16.46 -1.23 -3.15
CA ASP A 60 15.90 -0.28 -2.18
C ASP A 60 14.61 -0.80 -1.55
N LEU A 61 13.79 -1.52 -2.32
CA LEU A 61 12.61 -2.19 -1.78
C LEU A 61 13.01 -3.38 -0.89
N ASP A 62 14.02 -4.15 -1.30
CA ASP A 62 14.55 -5.25 -0.49
C ASP A 62 15.04 -4.75 0.86
N ARG A 63 15.80 -3.65 0.86
CA ARG A 63 16.30 -3.00 2.09
C ARG A 63 15.17 -2.46 2.95
N ALA A 64 14.19 -1.77 2.36
CA ALA A 64 13.05 -1.25 3.11
C ALA A 64 12.20 -2.36 3.76
N LEU A 65 12.09 -3.53 3.11
CA LEU A 65 11.46 -4.73 3.68
C LEU A 65 12.32 -5.35 4.79
N ALA A 66 13.63 -5.46 4.58
CA ALA A 66 14.56 -6.04 5.55
C ALA A 66 14.66 -5.20 6.84
N ASP A 67 14.67 -3.87 6.70
CA ASP A 67 14.77 -2.92 7.82
C ASP A 67 13.41 -2.67 8.49
N GLY A 68 12.32 -3.23 7.95
CA GLY A 68 10.97 -3.10 8.48
C GLY A 68 10.32 -1.73 8.27
N ALA A 69 10.88 -0.87 7.42
CA ALA A 69 10.26 0.39 7.03
C ALA A 69 9.00 0.17 6.17
N ILE A 70 9.03 -0.88 5.35
CA ILE A 70 7.87 -1.44 4.66
C ILE A 70 7.63 -2.84 5.21
N VAL A 71 6.38 -3.17 5.49
CA VAL A 71 5.99 -4.52 5.92
C VAL A 71 4.98 -5.12 4.97
N LYS A 72 4.97 -6.45 4.88
CA LYS A 72 3.93 -7.19 4.17
C LYS A 72 2.89 -7.68 5.18
N ALA A 73 1.64 -7.28 5.00
CA ALA A 73 0.54 -7.66 5.89
C ALA A 73 -0.75 -7.92 5.10
N SER A 74 -1.57 -8.85 5.60
CA SER A 74 -2.92 -9.06 5.08
C SER A 74 -3.81 -7.91 5.53
N LEU A 75 -4.15 -7.03 4.59
CA LEU A 75 -4.91 -5.81 4.84
C LEU A 75 -6.15 -5.76 3.95
N PHE A 76 -6.31 -4.69 3.16
CA PHE A 76 -7.56 -4.36 2.47
C PHE A 76 -8.13 -5.55 1.69
N ARG A 77 -9.39 -5.91 1.97
CA ARG A 77 -10.07 -7.08 1.35
C ARG A 77 -9.36 -8.42 1.62
N PHE A 78 -8.63 -8.53 2.74
CA PHE A 78 -7.93 -9.73 3.21
C PHE A 78 -6.84 -10.25 2.24
N THR A 79 -6.23 -9.35 1.47
CA THR A 79 -5.11 -9.68 0.56
C THR A 79 -3.78 -9.17 1.09
N LEU A 80 -2.68 -9.80 0.68
CA LEU A 80 -1.34 -9.38 1.10
C LEU A 80 -0.94 -8.05 0.45
N HIS A 81 -0.51 -7.08 1.25
CA HIS A 81 -0.04 -5.78 0.80
C HIS A 81 1.33 -5.43 1.38
N ALA A 82 2.15 -4.72 0.61
CA ALA A 82 3.29 -3.96 1.08
C ALA A 82 2.83 -2.55 1.48
N VAL A 83 3.14 -2.14 2.71
CA VAL A 83 2.66 -0.88 3.31
C VAL A 83 3.75 -0.27 4.17
N ASP A 84 3.72 1.05 4.36
CA ASP A 84 4.56 1.73 5.36
C ASP A 84 4.24 1.18 6.75
N ALA A 85 5.27 0.82 7.52
CA ALA A 85 5.08 0.24 8.84
C ALA A 85 4.30 1.16 9.80
N ASN A 86 4.40 2.48 9.63
CA ASN A 86 3.67 3.45 10.46
C ASN A 86 2.17 3.46 10.17
N ASP A 87 1.75 2.96 9.00
CA ASP A 87 0.34 2.94 8.61
C ASP A 87 -0.40 1.68 9.11
N ILE A 88 0.34 0.66 9.55
CA ILE A 88 -0.22 -0.61 10.03
C ILE A 88 -1.26 -0.43 11.14
N PRO A 89 -1.00 0.34 12.24
CA PRO A 89 -1.93 0.41 13.35
C PRO A 89 -3.31 0.94 12.93
N TRP A 90 -3.34 2.04 12.18
CA TRP A 90 -4.61 2.63 11.77
C TRP A 90 -5.27 1.88 10.62
N ALA A 91 -4.50 1.30 9.68
CA ALA A 91 -5.03 0.49 8.60
C ALA A 91 -5.75 -0.76 9.14
N ARG A 92 -5.18 -1.38 10.17
CA ARG A 92 -5.80 -2.50 10.89
C ARG A 92 -7.07 -2.06 11.60
N ALA A 93 -7.02 -0.96 12.35
CA ALA A 93 -8.19 -0.42 13.05
C ALA A 93 -9.36 -0.15 12.08
N ALA A 94 -9.08 0.42 10.90
CA ALA A 94 -10.07 0.67 9.87
C ALA A 94 -10.74 -0.60 9.32
N MET A 95 -10.05 -1.76 9.41
CA MET A 95 -10.58 -3.04 8.94
C MET A 95 -11.31 -3.86 10.01
N GLN A 96 -11.13 -3.55 11.30
CA GLN A 96 -11.61 -4.39 12.41
C GLN A 96 -13.11 -4.72 12.29
N SER A 97 -13.98 -3.73 12.06
CA SER A 97 -15.43 -3.97 11.95
C SER A 97 -15.76 -4.91 10.78
N ARG A 98 -15.11 -4.72 9.63
CA ARG A 98 -15.32 -5.56 8.43
C ARG A 98 -14.87 -7.00 8.65
N ALA A 99 -13.77 -7.19 9.37
CA ALA A 99 -13.25 -8.51 9.66
C ALA A 99 -14.11 -9.28 10.68
N ARG A 100 -14.68 -8.57 11.67
CA ARG A 100 -15.68 -9.13 12.57
C ARG A 100 -16.95 -9.53 11.83
N ASP A 101 -17.52 -8.64 11.02
CA ASP A 101 -18.74 -8.92 10.25
C ASP A 101 -18.59 -10.12 9.29
N ALA A 102 -17.39 -10.32 8.75
CA ALA A 102 -17.08 -11.42 7.83
C ALA A 102 -16.79 -12.76 8.53
N GLY A 103 -16.88 -12.83 9.87
CA GLY A 103 -16.62 -14.05 10.63
C GLY A 103 -15.15 -14.46 10.70
N TYR A 104 -14.22 -13.57 10.33
CA TYR A 104 -12.78 -13.83 10.27
C TYR A 104 -12.05 -13.59 11.60
N HIS A 105 -12.73 -13.78 12.73
CA HIS A 105 -12.15 -13.56 14.06
C HIS A 105 -10.81 -14.30 14.24
N GLY A 106 -10.75 -15.59 13.92
CA GLY A 106 -9.53 -16.38 14.06
C GLY A 106 -8.39 -16.02 13.09
N ILE A 107 -8.70 -15.57 11.86
CA ILE A 107 -7.67 -15.17 10.90
C ILE A 107 -6.98 -13.87 11.34
N LEU A 108 -7.73 -12.97 11.96
CA LEU A 108 -7.13 -11.78 12.54
C LEU A 108 -6.21 -12.15 13.70
N ASP A 109 -6.69 -12.97 14.64
CA ASP A 109 -5.91 -13.35 15.81
C ASP A 109 -4.62 -14.11 15.43
N ASP A 110 -4.70 -15.05 14.47
CA ASP A 110 -3.56 -15.84 13.98
C ASP A 110 -2.56 -14.99 13.16
N ALA A 111 -3.03 -13.93 12.51
CA ALA A 111 -2.18 -12.97 11.80
C ALA A 111 -1.56 -11.90 12.74
N GLY A 112 -1.75 -12.04 14.05
CA GLY A 112 -1.34 -11.04 15.04
C GLY A 112 -2.12 -9.73 14.91
N LEU A 113 -3.30 -9.79 14.29
CA LEU A 113 -4.25 -8.70 14.07
C LEU A 113 -5.19 -8.45 15.27
N THR A 114 -4.68 -8.51 16.51
CA THR A 114 -5.48 -8.21 17.71
C THR A 114 -5.83 -6.72 17.79
N ALA A 115 -7.02 -6.44 18.33
CA ALA A 115 -7.53 -5.09 18.60
C ALA A 115 -7.10 -4.56 19.98
N GLU A 116 -6.25 -5.29 20.68
CA GLU A 116 -5.60 -4.95 21.95
C GLU A 116 -4.08 -5.00 21.76
#